data_AF-R2RRB6-F1
#
_entry.id   AF-R2RRB6-F1
#
_cell.length_a   1.000
_cell.length_b   1.000
_cell.length_c   1.000
_cell.angle_alpha   90.00
_cell.angle_beta   90.00
_cell.angle_gamma   90.00
#
_symmetry.space_group_name_H-M   'P 1'
#
loop_
_entity.id
_entity.type
_entity.pdbx_description
1 polymer ?
#
loop_
_entity_poly.entity_id
_entity_poly.type
_entity_poly.pdbx_seq_one_letter_code
_entity_poly.pdbx_strand_id
1 'polypeptide(L)'
;MSEFTKDLMRQLRFISSASNAFMNKRQKLNGQQRVLAILAKEDGLIQSQLAEILDIRPSSLAELMKKMEKSGDVLRKEEEQDKRIKRVYLTEKGKKKAQKFSFAGEDMSEAFFAGLTDEEQQNFSEYLQKISAGWQEEVQKQAGRFVDPMERLRQMQAMRDQFAGNWQEDWQNLSREEQHRMRNQMKREMRNASRDFSRNFKHDFRPNFWDNRDCFEEPEKTKDHDDKEWEDF
;
A
#
# COMPACT_ATOMS: atom_id res chain seq x y z
N MET A 1 6.59 31.37 24.03
CA MET A 1 6.41 31.28 22.55
C MET A 1 6.32 32.69 22.02
N SER A 2 7.08 33.02 20.96
CA SER A 2 6.98 34.33 20.31
C SER A 2 5.62 34.48 19.62
N GLU A 3 5.17 35.72 19.39
CA GLU A 3 3.96 36.00 18.61
C GLU A 3 4.04 35.38 17.20
N PHE A 4 5.24 35.38 16.61
CA PHE A 4 5.51 34.71 15.34
C PHE A 4 5.21 33.21 15.38
N THR A 5 5.66 32.50 16.43
CA THR A 5 5.37 31.05 16.56
C THR A 5 3.87 30.78 16.70
N LYS A 6 3.13 31.64 17.44
CA LYS A 6 1.68 31.49 17.58
C LYS A 6 0.96 31.66 16.26
N ASP A 7 1.39 32.63 15.44
CA ASP A 7 0.79 32.85 14.13
C ASP A 7 1.07 31.69 13.18
N LEU A 8 2.31 31.18 13.15
CA LEU A 8 2.67 29.99 12.37
C LEU A 8 1.79 28.78 12.73
N MET A 9 1.55 28.55 14.03
CA MET A 9 0.66 27.47 14.48
C MET A 9 -0.80 27.67 14.07
N ARG A 10 -1.27 28.92 14.03
CA ARG A 10 -2.62 29.24 13.53
C ARG A 10 -2.74 28.95 12.04
N GLN A 11 -1.74 29.34 11.24
CA GLN A 11 -1.67 29.07 9.81
C GLN A 11 -1.62 27.56 9.53
N LEU A 12 -0.77 26.80 10.23
CA LEU A 12 -0.71 25.34 10.13
C LEU A 12 -2.05 24.68 10.44
N ARG A 13 -2.75 25.14 11.49
CA ARG A 13 -4.08 24.61 11.83
C ARG A 13 -5.11 24.91 10.74
N PHE A 14 -5.08 26.11 10.17
CA PHE A 14 -5.97 26.48 9.06
C PHE A 14 -5.71 25.60 7.83
N ILE A 15 -4.45 25.46 7.43
CA ILE A 15 -4.04 24.61 6.30
C ILE A 15 -4.41 23.15 6.57
N SER A 16 -4.20 22.63 7.77
CA SER A 16 -4.59 21.26 8.14
C SER A 16 -6.11 21.06 8.08
N SER A 17 -6.90 22.03 8.54
CA SER A 17 -8.37 21.98 8.44
C SER A 17 -8.84 22.03 6.99
N ALA A 18 -8.25 22.90 6.17
CA ALA A 18 -8.54 23.00 4.75
C ALA A 18 -8.13 21.71 4.03
N SER A 19 -6.92 21.20 4.29
CA SER A 19 -6.43 19.93 3.75
C SER A 19 -7.38 18.79 4.10
N ASN A 20 -7.83 18.69 5.35
CA ASN A 20 -8.84 17.69 5.72
C ASN A 20 -10.16 17.87 4.96
N ALA A 21 -10.63 19.10 4.74
CA ALA A 21 -11.83 19.35 3.94
C ALA A 21 -11.63 19.00 2.44
N PHE A 22 -10.48 19.33 1.87
CA PHE A 22 -10.07 18.97 0.51
C PHE A 22 -9.94 17.46 0.34
N MET A 23 -9.33 16.78 1.31
CA MET A 23 -9.21 15.32 1.36
C MET A 23 -10.55 14.65 1.60
N ASN A 24 -11.46 15.25 2.37
CA ASN A 24 -12.82 14.74 2.57
C ASN A 24 -13.73 14.92 1.33
N LYS A 25 -13.40 15.86 0.43
CA LYS A 25 -14.00 15.93 -0.92
C LYS A 25 -13.54 14.79 -1.82
N ARG A 26 -12.38 14.16 -1.55
CA ARG A 26 -12.09 12.83 -2.11
C ARG A 26 -13.10 11.88 -1.49
N GLN A 27 -13.92 11.25 -2.33
CA GLN A 27 -14.98 10.35 -1.89
C GLN A 27 -14.42 9.38 -0.84
N LYS A 28 -14.91 9.44 0.41
CA LYS A 28 -14.49 8.53 1.48
C LYS A 28 -14.87 7.12 1.05
N LEU A 29 -13.93 6.42 0.43
CA LEU A 29 -14.15 5.08 -0.08
C LEU A 29 -14.49 4.18 1.10
N ASN A 30 -15.63 3.50 1.01
CA ASN A 30 -15.98 2.46 1.96
C ASN A 30 -15.02 1.26 1.79
N GLY A 31 -15.10 0.29 2.71
CA GLY A 31 -14.19 -0.86 2.68
C GLY A 31 -14.14 -1.58 1.32
N GLN A 32 -15.29 -1.77 0.66
CA GLN A 32 -15.36 -2.46 -0.63
C GLN A 32 -14.69 -1.64 -1.73
N GLN A 33 -14.93 -0.33 -1.76
CA GLN A 33 -14.34 0.58 -2.72
C GLN A 33 -12.81 0.64 -2.55
N ARG A 34 -12.31 0.67 -1.30
CA ARG A 34 -10.87 0.63 -1.02
C ARG A 34 -10.23 -0.67 -1.52
N VAL A 35 -10.88 -1.82 -1.31
CA VAL A 35 -10.41 -3.11 -1.85
C VAL A 35 -10.35 -3.06 -3.38
N LEU A 36 -11.41 -2.60 -4.03
CA LEU A 36 -11.45 -2.51 -5.50
C LEU A 36 -10.32 -1.62 -6.04
N ALA A 37 -10.09 -0.48 -5.41
CA ALA A 37 -9.10 0.48 -5.84
C ALA A 37 -7.66 -0.02 -5.63
N ILE A 38 -7.40 -0.80 -4.57
CA ILE A 38 -6.12 -1.46 -4.33
C ILE A 38 -5.89 -2.57 -5.37
N LEU A 39 -6.86 -3.48 -5.52
CA LEU A 39 -6.73 -4.62 -6.44
C LEU A 39 -6.70 -4.20 -7.92
N ALA A 40 -7.23 -3.02 -8.26
CA ALA A 40 -7.10 -2.47 -9.61
C ALA A 40 -5.68 -2.00 -9.94
N LYS A 41 -4.87 -1.70 -8.91
CA LYS A 41 -3.45 -1.35 -9.08
C LYS A 41 -2.55 -2.56 -8.98
N GLU A 42 -2.87 -3.47 -8.06
CA GLU A 42 -2.14 -4.72 -7.87
C GLU A 42 -3.12 -5.84 -7.56
N ASP A 43 -3.43 -6.64 -8.58
CA ASP A 43 -4.34 -7.77 -8.46
C ASP A 43 -3.60 -9.01 -7.95
N GLY A 44 -4.33 -9.99 -7.41
CA GLY A 44 -3.73 -11.24 -6.94
C GLY A 44 -3.00 -11.14 -5.59
N LEU A 45 -3.24 -10.05 -4.83
CA LEU A 45 -2.72 -9.88 -3.48
C LEU A 45 -3.21 -10.98 -2.54
N ILE A 46 -2.34 -11.39 -1.62
CA ILE A 46 -2.72 -12.32 -0.57
C ILE A 46 -3.66 -11.61 0.40
N GLN A 47 -4.70 -12.31 0.87
CA GLN A 47 -5.70 -11.72 1.76
C GLN A 47 -5.09 -11.11 3.03
N SER A 48 -4.03 -11.69 3.59
CA SER A 48 -3.31 -11.08 4.73
C SER A 48 -2.67 -9.75 4.36
N GLN A 49 -2.01 -9.65 3.20
CA GLN A 49 -1.41 -8.41 2.71
C GLN A 49 -2.47 -7.33 2.50
N LEU A 50 -3.60 -7.69 1.90
CA LEU A 50 -4.71 -6.77 1.70
C LEU A 50 -5.25 -6.23 3.04
N ALA A 51 -5.20 -7.01 4.12
CA ALA A 51 -5.60 -6.55 5.46
C ALA A 51 -4.64 -5.50 6.00
N GLU A 52 -3.33 -5.69 5.78
CA GLU A 52 -2.30 -4.74 6.20
C GLU A 52 -2.37 -3.44 5.41
N ILE A 53 -2.52 -3.52 4.08
CA ILE A 53 -2.65 -2.33 3.23
C ILE A 53 -3.88 -1.50 3.66
N LEU A 54 -4.98 -2.18 4.00
CA LEU A 54 -6.21 -1.52 4.44
C LEU A 54 -6.21 -1.08 5.91
N ASP A 55 -5.23 -1.49 6.70
CA ASP A 55 -5.17 -1.27 8.15
C ASP A 55 -6.41 -1.79 8.89
N ILE A 56 -6.87 -2.99 8.55
CA ILE A 56 -8.05 -3.61 9.18
C ILE A 56 -7.75 -4.99 9.75
N ARG A 57 -8.57 -5.41 10.71
CA ARG A 57 -8.50 -6.78 11.24
C ARG A 57 -8.83 -7.78 10.13
N PRO A 58 -8.13 -8.93 10.01
CA PRO A 58 -8.45 -9.92 8.99
C PRO A 58 -9.81 -10.57 9.16
N SER A 59 -10.39 -10.57 10.36
CA SER A 59 -11.79 -10.95 10.55
C SER A 59 -12.72 -9.99 9.80
N SER A 60 -12.49 -8.67 9.94
CA SER A 60 -13.21 -7.64 9.19
C SER A 60 -12.96 -7.74 7.69
N LEU A 61 -11.73 -8.03 7.26
CA LEU A 61 -11.45 -8.26 5.84
C LEU A 61 -12.15 -9.52 5.33
N ALA A 62 -12.17 -10.61 6.09
CA ALA A 62 -12.83 -11.85 5.66
C ALA A 62 -14.33 -11.66 5.46
N GLU A 63 -15.00 -10.89 6.33
CA GLU A 63 -16.40 -10.50 6.12
C GLU A 63 -16.58 -9.65 4.87
N LEU A 64 -15.65 -8.72 4.63
CA LEU A 64 -15.65 -7.87 3.44
C LEU A 64 -15.49 -8.70 2.16
N MET A 65 -14.54 -9.64 2.15
CA MET A 65 -14.32 -10.58 1.04
C MET A 65 -15.57 -11.40 0.77
N LYS A 66 -16.21 -11.97 1.80
CA LYS A 66 -17.45 -12.74 1.63
C LYS A 66 -18.56 -11.92 0.97
N LYS A 67 -18.69 -10.63 1.33
CA LYS A 67 -19.66 -9.73 0.69
C LYS A 67 -19.30 -9.44 -0.77
N MET A 68 -18.02 -9.23 -1.06
CA MET A 68 -17.53 -8.90 -2.40
C MET A 68 -17.54 -10.10 -3.35
N GLU A 69 -17.30 -11.31 -2.86
CA GLU A 69 -17.49 -12.56 -3.63
C GLU A 69 -18.96 -12.76 -3.96
N LYS A 70 -19.85 -12.56 -2.97
CA LYS A 70 -21.30 -12.67 -3.17
C LYS A 70 -21.82 -11.65 -4.18
N SER A 71 -21.26 -10.44 -4.23
CA SER A 71 -21.60 -9.46 -5.26
C SER A 71 -20.93 -9.72 -6.61
N GLY A 72 -20.06 -10.73 -6.70
CA GLY A 72 -19.33 -11.11 -7.91
C GLY A 72 -18.22 -10.13 -8.29
N ASP A 73 -17.71 -9.35 -7.33
CA ASP A 73 -16.71 -8.31 -7.56
C ASP A 73 -15.27 -8.85 -7.42
N VAL A 74 -15.07 -9.89 -6.60
CA VAL A 74 -13.77 -10.53 -6.40
C VAL A 74 -13.90 -12.05 -6.44
N LEU A 75 -12.77 -12.72 -6.67
CA LEU A 75 -12.60 -14.17 -6.59
C LEU A 75 -11.42 -14.47 -5.66
N ARG A 76 -11.57 -15.44 -4.74
CA ARG A 76 -10.44 -15.98 -3.99
C ARG A 76 -9.98 -17.32 -4.54
N LYS A 77 -8.67 -17.46 -4.76
CA LYS A 77 -8.03 -18.73 -5.12
C LYS A 77 -7.11 -19.17 -3.99
N GLU A 78 -7.18 -20.44 -3.63
CA GLU A 78 -6.20 -21.07 -2.74
C GLU A 78 -4.95 -21.39 -3.55
N GLU A 79 -3.78 -21.23 -2.95
CA GLU A 79 -2.54 -21.67 -3.58
C GLU A 79 -2.40 -23.19 -3.52
N GLU A 80 -1.83 -23.78 -4.57
CA GLU A 80 -1.63 -25.23 -4.66
C GLU A 80 -0.63 -25.74 -3.61
N GLN A 81 0.38 -24.92 -3.27
CA GLN A 81 1.44 -25.28 -2.34
C GLN A 81 1.02 -25.13 -0.87
N ASP A 82 0.12 -24.20 -0.56
CA ASP A 82 -0.43 -24.00 0.79
C ASP A 82 -1.85 -23.43 0.75
N LYS A 83 -2.85 -24.30 1.00
CA LYS A 83 -4.27 -23.95 1.02
C LYS A 83 -4.67 -22.91 2.10
N ARG A 84 -3.76 -22.61 3.04
CA ARG A 84 -3.97 -21.55 4.03
C ARG A 84 -3.81 -20.17 3.40
N ILE A 85 -3.15 -20.08 2.25
CA ILE A 85 -2.93 -18.85 1.51
C ILE A 85 -4.05 -18.69 0.49
N LYS A 86 -4.67 -17.50 0.52
CA LYS A 86 -5.75 -17.12 -0.38
C LYS A 86 -5.39 -15.84 -1.09
N ARG A 87 -5.27 -15.92 -2.41
CA ARG A 87 -5.09 -14.75 -3.28
C ARG A 87 -6.43 -14.21 -3.69
N VAL A 88 -6.54 -12.89 -3.73
CA VAL A 88 -7.76 -12.17 -4.08
C VAL A 88 -7.55 -11.54 -5.45
N TYR A 89 -8.47 -11.85 -6.38
CA TYR A 89 -8.47 -11.33 -7.73
C TYR A 89 -9.74 -10.52 -8.01
N LEU A 90 -9.65 -9.46 -8.81
CA LEU A 90 -10.82 -8.82 -9.38
C LEU A 90 -11.44 -9.71 -10.46
N THR A 91 -12.76 -9.84 -10.43
CA THR A 91 -13.50 -10.35 -11.59
C THR A 91 -13.62 -9.26 -12.66
N GLU A 92 -14.06 -9.61 -13.86
CA GLU A 92 -14.37 -8.61 -14.89
C GLU A 92 -15.39 -7.55 -14.42
N LYS A 93 -16.36 -7.97 -13.59
CA LYS A 93 -17.32 -7.05 -12.95
C LYS A 93 -16.62 -6.15 -11.92
N GLY A 94 -15.72 -6.72 -11.13
CA GLY A 94 -14.87 -5.99 -10.19
C GLY A 94 -14.02 -4.93 -10.87
N LYS A 95 -13.31 -5.29 -11.95
CA LYS A 95 -12.49 -4.37 -12.75
C LYS A 95 -13.29 -3.18 -13.27
N LYS A 96 -14.46 -3.43 -13.86
CA LYS A 96 -15.38 -2.37 -14.33
C LYS A 96 -15.85 -1.45 -13.21
N LYS A 97 -16.11 -1.99 -12.01
CA LYS A 97 -16.46 -1.17 -10.85
C LYS A 97 -15.27 -0.37 -10.33
N ALA A 98 -14.07 -0.97 -10.32
CA ALA A 98 -12.88 -0.34 -9.80
C ALA A 98 -12.43 0.88 -10.61
N GLN A 99 -12.73 0.93 -11.91
CA GLN A 99 -12.52 2.12 -12.74
C GLN A 99 -13.20 3.38 -12.17
N LYS A 100 -14.31 3.24 -11.44
CA LYS A 100 -15.03 4.35 -10.80
C LYS A 100 -14.40 4.82 -9.49
N PHE A 101 -13.47 4.03 -8.94
CA PHE A 101 -12.87 4.24 -7.63
C PHE A 101 -11.35 4.35 -7.73
N SER A 102 -10.82 4.70 -8.90
CA SER A 102 -9.39 4.93 -9.07
C SER A 102 -8.91 5.99 -8.08
N PHE A 103 -7.88 5.65 -7.30
CA PHE A 103 -7.10 6.63 -6.55
C PHE A 103 -6.29 7.56 -7.47
N ALA A 104 -6.43 7.45 -8.80
CA ALA A 104 -6.13 8.56 -9.71
C ALA A 104 -7.10 9.69 -9.38
N GLY A 105 -6.79 10.42 -8.31
CA GLY A 105 -7.33 11.74 -8.10
C GLY A 105 -6.91 12.57 -9.29
N GLU A 106 -7.81 12.73 -10.24
CA GLU A 106 -7.78 13.85 -11.17
C GLU A 106 -7.59 15.13 -10.32
N ASP A 107 -6.45 15.80 -10.55
CA ASP A 107 -6.10 17.23 -10.39
C ASP A 107 -6.45 18.01 -9.12
N MET A 108 -7.10 17.41 -8.12
CA MET A 108 -7.52 18.17 -6.94
C MET A 108 -6.36 18.47 -5.96
N SER A 109 -5.25 17.73 -6.03
CA SER A 109 -4.01 18.07 -5.31
C SER A 109 -3.28 19.25 -5.93
N GLU A 110 -3.25 19.35 -7.26
CA GLU A 110 -2.68 20.50 -7.95
C GLU A 110 -3.44 21.77 -7.58
N ALA A 111 -4.77 21.70 -7.53
CA ALA A 111 -5.61 22.83 -7.08
C ALA A 111 -5.32 23.28 -5.64
N PHE A 112 -4.92 22.38 -4.73
CA PHE A 112 -4.60 22.74 -3.34
C PHE A 112 -3.28 23.49 -3.23
N PHE A 113 -2.31 23.15 -4.09
CA PHE A 113 -0.97 23.75 -4.10
C PHE A 113 -0.78 24.79 -5.22
N ALA A 114 -1.83 25.13 -5.97
CA ALA A 114 -1.78 26.03 -7.14
C ALA A 114 -1.20 27.43 -6.87
N GLY A 115 -1.13 27.86 -5.59
CA GLY A 115 -0.48 29.10 -5.19
C GLY A 115 1.05 29.01 -5.03
N LEU A 116 1.64 27.83 -5.19
CA LEU A 116 3.07 27.58 -5.06
C LEU A 116 3.66 27.08 -6.38
N THR A 117 4.83 27.61 -6.73
CA THR A 117 5.67 27.03 -7.79
C THR A 117 6.22 25.66 -7.38
N ASP A 118 6.69 24.86 -8.34
CA ASP A 118 7.26 23.54 -8.06
C ASP A 118 8.45 23.61 -7.08
N GLU A 119 9.28 24.65 -7.20
CA GLU A 119 10.41 24.87 -6.28
C GLU A 119 9.92 25.20 -4.87
N GLU A 120 8.89 26.04 -4.73
CA GLU A 120 8.28 26.35 -3.43
C GLU A 120 7.59 25.14 -2.81
N GLN A 121 6.96 24.28 -3.60
CA GLN A 121 6.38 23.02 -3.14
C GLN A 121 7.47 22.08 -2.59
N GLN A 122 8.59 21.98 -3.30
CA GLN A 122 9.75 21.19 -2.86
C GLN A 122 10.32 21.73 -1.55
N ASN A 123 10.56 23.05 -1.47
CA ASN A 123 11.04 23.70 -0.26
C ASN A 123 10.07 23.52 0.91
N PHE A 124 8.76 23.64 0.66
CA PHE A 124 7.73 23.43 1.66
C PHE A 124 7.75 21.99 2.21
N SER A 125 7.89 21.00 1.32
CA SER A 125 8.05 19.59 1.70
C SER A 125 9.27 19.39 2.61
N GLU A 126 10.42 19.97 2.25
CA GLU A 126 11.64 19.90 3.07
C GLU A 126 11.48 20.55 4.45
N TYR A 127 10.80 21.69 4.53
CA TYR A 127 10.54 22.35 5.81
C TYR A 127 9.61 21.52 6.70
N LEU A 128 8.56 20.92 6.14
CA LEU A 128 7.68 20.00 6.88
C LEU A 128 8.45 18.80 7.41
N GLN A 129 9.34 18.23 6.61
CA GLN A 129 10.21 17.13 7.04
C GLN A 129 11.12 17.56 8.19
N LYS A 130 11.83 18.69 8.06
CA LYS A 130 12.69 19.25 9.13
C LYS A 130 11.92 19.48 10.43
N ILE A 131 10.70 20.02 10.35
CA ILE A 131 9.82 20.22 11.52
C ILE A 131 9.48 18.87 12.16
N SER A 132 9.08 17.88 11.37
CA SER A 132 8.70 16.55 11.88
C SER A 132 9.88 15.78 12.50
N ALA A 133 11.08 15.94 11.94
CA ALA A 133 12.31 15.34 12.46
C ALA A 133 12.68 15.90 13.85
N GLY A 134 12.32 17.16 14.13
CA GLY A 134 12.53 17.80 15.43
C GLY A 134 11.52 17.41 16.52
N TRP A 135 10.48 16.64 16.20
CA TRP A 135 9.48 16.22 17.19
C TRP A 135 10.00 15.16 18.15
N GLN A 136 9.49 15.19 19.39
CA GLN A 136 9.68 14.11 20.35
C GLN A 136 9.01 12.81 19.84
N GLU A 137 9.54 11.67 20.27
CA GLU A 137 9.13 10.36 19.77
C GLU A 137 7.64 10.07 20.01
N GLU A 138 7.08 10.57 21.11
CA GLU A 138 5.65 10.43 21.45
C GLU A 138 4.74 11.17 20.45
N VAL A 139 5.15 12.35 19.99
CA VAL A 139 4.39 13.16 19.02
C VAL A 139 4.44 12.52 17.65
N GLN A 140 5.62 11.98 17.26
CA GLN A 140 5.77 11.21 16.03
C GLN A 140 4.87 9.96 16.01
N LYS A 141 4.78 9.24 17.15
CA LYS A 141 3.92 8.05 17.29
C LYS A 141 2.43 8.38 17.17
N GLN A 142 2.01 9.54 17.65
CA GLN A 142 0.60 9.97 17.53
C GLN A 142 0.28 10.44 16.11
N ALA A 143 1.17 11.19 15.47
CA ALA A 143 1.01 11.68 14.10
C ALA A 143 1.04 10.54 13.05
N GLY A 144 1.84 9.49 13.26
CA GLY A 144 1.95 8.35 12.34
C GLY A 144 0.74 7.42 12.29
N ARG A 145 -0.29 7.62 13.13
CA ARG A 145 -1.48 6.74 13.19
C ARG A 145 -2.34 6.75 11.93
N PHE A 146 -2.09 7.65 10.99
CA PHE A 146 -2.74 7.67 9.68
C PHE A 146 -1.70 7.36 8.60
N VAL A 147 -1.82 6.21 7.96
CA VAL A 147 -1.05 5.85 6.77
C VAL A 147 -2.03 5.66 5.62
N ASP A 148 -1.84 6.39 4.52
CA ASP A 148 -2.64 6.22 3.31
C ASP A 148 -2.43 4.78 2.76
N PRO A 149 -3.48 3.99 2.52
CA PRO A 149 -3.37 2.66 1.93
C PRO A 149 -2.60 2.64 0.61
N MET A 150 -2.69 3.72 -0.17
CA MET A 150 -1.95 3.86 -1.42
C MET A 150 -0.46 4.05 -1.19
N GLU A 151 -0.10 4.77 -0.13
CA GLU A 151 1.28 4.95 0.29
C GLU A 151 1.85 3.63 0.82
N ARG A 152 1.07 2.87 1.62
CA ARG A 152 1.47 1.50 2.02
C ARG A 152 1.69 0.58 0.81
N LEU A 153 0.81 0.63 -0.19
CA LEU A 153 0.96 -0.17 -1.41
C LEU A 153 2.24 0.20 -2.17
N ARG A 154 2.49 1.50 -2.39
CA ARG A 154 3.72 1.97 -3.04
C ARG A 154 4.98 1.55 -2.29
N GLN A 155 4.94 1.59 -0.96
CA GLN A 155 6.07 1.14 -0.14
C GLN A 155 6.32 -0.36 -0.31
N MET A 156 5.27 -1.18 -0.34
CA MET A 156 5.39 -2.61 -0.64
C MET A 156 5.98 -2.86 -2.02
N GLN A 157 5.60 -2.06 -3.03
CA GLN A 157 6.14 -2.15 -4.39
C GLN A 157 7.61 -1.72 -4.47
N ALA A 158 7.97 -0.55 -3.92
CA ALA A 158 9.35 -0.07 -3.90
C ALA A 158 10.27 -1.04 -3.13
N MET A 159 9.74 -1.63 -2.05
CA MET A 159 10.42 -2.69 -1.34
C MET A 159 10.66 -3.89 -2.25
N ARG A 160 9.60 -4.42 -2.87
CA ARG A 160 9.70 -5.53 -3.81
C ARG A 160 10.73 -5.28 -4.90
N ASP A 161 10.75 -4.10 -5.50
CA ASP A 161 11.69 -3.75 -6.58
C ASP A 161 13.15 -3.73 -6.09
N GLN A 162 13.41 -3.16 -4.89
CA GLN A 162 14.74 -3.18 -4.27
C GLN A 162 15.21 -4.60 -3.96
N PHE A 163 14.31 -5.48 -3.52
CA PHE A 163 14.65 -6.87 -3.21
C PHE A 163 14.79 -7.73 -4.46
N ALA A 164 13.95 -7.52 -5.48
CA ALA A 164 14.04 -8.20 -6.76
C ALA A 164 15.36 -7.86 -7.48
N GLY A 165 15.78 -6.58 -7.47
CA GLY A 165 17.05 -6.15 -8.05
C GLY A 165 18.30 -6.68 -7.34
N ASN A 166 18.22 -6.96 -6.03
CA ASN A 166 19.35 -7.48 -5.26
C ASN A 166 19.46 -9.01 -5.28
N TRP A 167 18.39 -9.73 -5.62
CA TRP A 167 18.30 -11.19 -5.41
C TRP A 167 17.59 -11.90 -6.56
N GLN A 168 17.91 -11.50 -7.78
CA GLN A 168 17.21 -11.96 -8.98
C GLN A 168 17.50 -13.42 -9.34
N GLU A 169 18.55 -14.05 -8.80
CA GLU A 169 19.03 -15.30 -9.38
C GLU A 169 18.68 -16.61 -8.67
N ASP A 170 18.24 -16.69 -7.39
CA ASP A 170 17.92 -18.04 -6.87
C ASP A 170 17.14 -18.15 -5.55
N TRP A 171 16.09 -17.34 -5.32
CA TRP A 171 15.22 -17.54 -4.14
C TRP A 171 14.67 -18.98 -4.01
N GLN A 172 14.43 -19.63 -5.16
CA GLN A 172 13.91 -20.99 -5.26
C GLN A 172 14.95 -22.07 -4.91
N ASN A 173 16.25 -21.78 -5.00
CA ASN A 173 17.34 -22.73 -4.74
C ASN A 173 18.06 -22.53 -3.38
N LEU A 174 17.66 -21.53 -2.58
CA LEU A 174 18.27 -21.28 -1.27
C LEU A 174 17.91 -22.37 -0.25
N SER A 175 18.92 -22.80 0.52
CA SER A 175 18.73 -23.69 1.67
C SER A 175 17.82 -23.05 2.74
N ARG A 176 17.16 -23.87 3.55
CA ARG A 176 16.29 -23.41 4.65
C ARG A 176 16.97 -22.43 5.60
N GLU A 177 18.27 -22.61 5.84
CA GLU A 177 19.07 -21.70 6.66
C GLU A 177 19.33 -20.35 5.99
N GLU A 178 19.53 -20.34 4.68
CA GLU A 178 19.76 -19.14 3.88
C GLU A 178 18.47 -18.34 3.73
N GLN A 179 17.36 -19.02 3.49
CA GLN A 179 16.01 -18.43 3.55
C GLN A 179 15.72 -17.81 4.93
N HIS A 180 16.19 -18.42 6.01
CA HIS A 180 16.02 -17.87 7.36
C HIS A 180 16.92 -16.65 7.61
N ARG A 181 18.20 -16.72 7.23
CA ARG A 181 19.15 -15.59 7.34
C ARG A 181 18.67 -14.40 6.53
N MET A 182 18.23 -14.63 5.30
CA MET A 182 17.73 -13.59 4.41
C MET A 182 16.44 -12.96 4.95
N ARG A 183 15.49 -13.75 5.48
CA ARG A 183 14.32 -13.22 6.19
C ARG A 183 14.71 -12.30 7.35
N ASN A 184 15.71 -12.68 8.13
CA ASN A 184 16.17 -11.86 9.26
C ASN A 184 16.90 -10.60 8.79
N GLN A 185 17.65 -10.67 7.68
CA GLN A 185 18.29 -9.52 7.05
C GLN A 185 17.26 -8.53 6.50
N MET A 186 16.24 -9.02 5.80
CA MET A 186 15.13 -8.21 5.29
C MET A 186 14.37 -7.51 6.43
N LYS A 187 14.06 -8.24 7.51
CA LYS A 187 13.47 -7.64 8.74
C LYS A 187 14.35 -6.52 9.30
N ARG A 188 15.67 -6.64 9.17
CA ARG A 188 16.65 -5.66 9.66
C ARG A 188 16.80 -4.46 8.72
N GLU A 189 16.85 -4.66 7.41
CA GLU A 189 16.86 -3.56 6.44
C GLU A 189 15.57 -2.74 6.50
N MET A 190 14.43 -3.39 6.71
CA MET A 190 13.14 -2.73 6.98
C MET A 190 13.14 -1.93 8.28
N ARG A 191 13.82 -2.42 9.32
CA ARG A 191 14.03 -1.66 10.57
C ARG A 191 14.81 -0.36 10.31
N ASN A 192 15.69 -0.37 9.31
CA ASN A 192 16.50 0.78 8.95
C ASN A 192 15.75 1.71 7.98
N ALA A 193 15.04 1.19 6.97
CA ALA A 193 14.21 1.98 6.05
C ALA A 193 13.06 2.71 6.76
N SER A 194 12.46 2.08 7.78
CA SER A 194 11.44 2.69 8.65
C SER A 194 11.95 3.86 9.49
N ARG A 195 13.27 4.13 9.53
CA ARG A 195 13.80 5.33 10.19
C ARG A 195 13.61 6.60 9.36
N ASP A 196 13.59 6.49 8.03
CA ASP A 196 13.50 7.65 7.11
C ASP A 196 12.09 7.92 6.59
N PHE A 197 11.23 6.90 6.51
CA PHE A 197 9.82 7.08 6.12
C PHE A 197 8.92 6.29 7.07
N SER A 198 8.23 7.00 7.98
CA SER A 198 7.25 6.52 8.97
C SER A 198 7.64 5.29 9.82
N ARG A 199 7.86 5.53 11.12
CA ARG A 199 8.19 4.50 12.13
C ARG A 199 7.05 3.53 12.48
N ASN A 200 5.87 3.65 11.87
CA ASN A 200 4.74 2.72 12.12
C ASN A 200 4.83 1.40 11.34
N PHE A 201 5.74 1.32 10.36
CA PHE A 201 5.93 0.15 9.52
C PHE A 201 6.12 -1.17 10.31
N LYS A 202 6.77 -1.14 11.49
CA LYS A 202 7.01 -2.33 12.31
C LYS A 202 5.75 -2.91 12.98
N HIS A 203 4.75 -2.09 13.28
CA HIS A 203 3.52 -2.52 13.96
C HIS A 203 2.42 -2.97 12.99
N ASP A 204 2.58 -2.64 11.71
CA ASP A 204 1.55 -2.79 10.67
C ASP A 204 1.65 -4.12 9.90
N PHE A 205 2.67 -4.94 10.13
CA PHE A 205 2.78 -6.28 9.54
C PHE A 205 2.58 -7.36 10.60
N ARG A 206 1.63 -8.26 10.33
CA ARG A 206 1.43 -9.47 11.12
C ARG A 206 2.68 -10.35 11.14
N PRO A 207 2.84 -11.18 12.18
CA PRO A 207 4.02 -12.04 12.36
C PRO A 207 4.40 -12.89 11.14
N ASN A 208 3.44 -13.21 10.26
CA ASN A 208 3.58 -14.12 9.13
C ASN A 208 3.52 -13.41 7.77
N PHE A 209 3.58 -12.08 7.72
CA PHE A 209 3.53 -11.35 6.45
C PHE A 209 4.66 -11.78 5.49
N TRP A 210 5.84 -12.07 6.02
CA TRP A 210 7.03 -12.52 5.28
C TRP A 210 7.15 -14.05 5.19
N ASP A 211 6.22 -14.81 5.77
CA ASP A 211 6.26 -16.27 5.75
C ASP A 211 5.64 -16.86 4.49
N ASN A 212 5.08 -16.01 3.61
CA ASN A 212 4.59 -16.46 2.32
C ASN A 212 5.72 -16.46 1.28
N ARG A 213 5.91 -17.61 0.61
CA ARG A 213 6.97 -17.84 -0.39
C ARG A 213 6.90 -16.85 -1.55
N ASP A 214 5.70 -16.36 -1.83
CA ASP A 214 5.42 -15.61 -3.05
C ASP A 214 5.32 -14.09 -2.82
N CYS A 215 5.77 -13.58 -1.67
CA CYS A 215 5.75 -12.13 -1.41
C CYS A 215 6.60 -11.31 -2.41
N PHE A 216 7.36 -11.96 -3.28
CA PHE A 216 8.28 -11.34 -4.23
C PHE A 216 8.13 -11.81 -5.69
N GLU A 217 7.21 -12.74 -5.99
CA GLU A 217 7.06 -13.23 -7.37
C GLU A 217 6.39 -12.17 -8.26
N GLU A 218 7.12 -11.67 -9.27
CA GLU A 218 6.57 -10.98 -10.45
C GLU A 218 5.35 -11.73 -10.98
N PRO A 219 4.21 -11.06 -11.27
CA PRO A 219 3.19 -11.74 -12.05
C PRO A 219 3.87 -12.12 -13.36
N GLU A 220 3.93 -13.42 -13.65
CA GLU A 220 4.34 -13.87 -14.98
C GLU A 220 3.51 -13.10 -15.99
N LYS A 221 4.17 -12.18 -16.71
CA LYS A 221 3.68 -11.77 -18.02
C LYS A 221 3.85 -12.99 -18.91
N THR A 222 2.86 -13.86 -18.94
CA THR A 222 2.65 -14.70 -20.12
C THR A 222 2.13 -13.78 -21.22
N LYS A 223 3.06 -13.26 -22.04
CA LYS A 223 2.74 -12.76 -23.37
C LYS A 223 2.73 -13.95 -24.33
N ASP A 224 1.54 -14.18 -24.87
CA ASP A 224 1.14 -14.81 -26.13
C ASP A 224 2.16 -15.63 -26.94
N HIS A 225 1.84 -16.89 -27.21
CA HIS A 225 1.17 -17.35 -28.44
C HIS A 225 1.23 -18.88 -28.46
N ASP A 226 0.11 -19.56 -28.70
CA ASP A 226 0.10 -20.63 -29.68
C ASP A 226 -1.35 -21.00 -30.04
N ASP A 227 -1.64 -20.81 -31.32
CA ASP A 227 -2.82 -21.27 -32.02
C ASP A 227 -3.00 -22.78 -31.84
N LYS A 228 -4.19 -23.20 -31.41
CA LYS A 228 -4.71 -24.53 -31.75
C LYS A 228 -6.16 -24.42 -32.18
N GLU A 229 -6.29 -24.45 -33.50
CA GLU A 229 -7.34 -25.08 -34.30
C GLU A 229 -8.47 -25.74 -33.50
N TRP A 230 -9.67 -25.18 -33.66
CA TRP A 230 -10.90 -25.94 -33.51
C TRP A 230 -11.21 -26.56 -34.87
N GLU A 231 -10.71 -27.77 -35.11
CA GLU A 231 -11.31 -28.67 -36.10
C GLU A 231 -12.43 -29.47 -35.43
N ASP A 232 -13.50 -29.66 -36.20
CA ASP A 232 -14.79 -30.28 -35.93
C ASP A 232 -14.76 -31.50 -34.99
N PHE A 233 -15.76 -31.60 -34.09
CA PHE A 233 -16.67 -32.76 -33.90
C PHE A 233 -17.70 -32.50 -32.77
#